data_AF-A0A3D0R100-F1
#
_entry.id   AF-A0A3D0R100-F1
#
_cell.length_a   1.000
_cell.length_b   1.000
_cell.length_c   1.000
_cell.angle_alpha   90.00
_cell.angle_beta   90.00
_cell.angle_gamma   90.00
#
_symmetry.space_group_name_H-M   'P 1'
#
loop_
_entity.id
_entity.type
_entity.pdbx_description
1 polymer ?
#
loop_
_entity_poly.entity_id
_entity_poly.type
_entity_poly.pdbx_seq_one_letter_code
_entity_poly.pdbx_strand_id
1 'polypeptide(L)'
;MAPTSEVFIQATGTDPAVRAQEAIREDHERLRAELAALTGQAARAGQAVRAGQEGDGGSGPEPGSLAEFCTGELRRRMSATDRTLYAAASGAAETRLLVRALRRGLSELDRHIDALGAGGDPAAAGRVIEALLAVQLSVEETVLLPALAALPGADLRSLVADRDILLSGGRLEDPAVLDVREIPHGRRHPRIFARYARLAPGEAFTIVNNHDPKPLRREFEATHPGAYTWDYDESDPELWRVRIGRTAVDG
;
A
#
# COMPACT_ATOMS: atom_id res chain seq x y z
N MET A 1 27.76 3.23 -23.77
CA MET A 1 26.50 3.76 -24.35
C MET A 1 25.78 4.51 -23.25
N ALA A 2 25.65 5.83 -23.35
CA ALA A 2 24.83 6.60 -22.42
C ALA A 2 23.35 6.22 -22.65
N PRO A 3 22.53 6.08 -21.60
CA PRO A 3 21.10 5.84 -21.79
C PRO A 3 20.48 7.06 -22.48
N THR A 4 19.78 6.82 -23.58
CA THR A 4 18.92 7.79 -24.26
C THR A 4 17.96 8.38 -23.24
N SER A 5 18.10 9.68 -22.95
CA SER A 5 17.15 10.40 -22.12
C SER A 5 15.82 10.48 -22.87
N GLU A 6 14.83 9.69 -22.46
CA GLU A 6 13.48 9.77 -23.01
C GLU A 6 12.88 11.13 -22.63
N VAL A 7 12.59 11.95 -23.64
CA VAL A 7 11.92 13.25 -23.47
C VAL A 7 10.42 13.00 -23.41
N PHE A 8 9.79 13.34 -22.29
CA PHE A 8 8.34 13.26 -22.12
C PHE A 8 7.73 14.65 -22.00
N ILE A 9 6.49 14.79 -22.49
CA ILE A 9 5.71 16.02 -22.31
C ILE A 9 4.87 15.84 -21.05
N GLN A 10 5.12 16.70 -20.04
CA GLN A 10 4.37 16.69 -18.79
C GLN A 10 2.86 16.79 -19.03
N ALA A 11 2.08 16.04 -18.24
CA ALA A 11 0.62 16.04 -18.28
C ALA A 11 -0.02 15.58 -19.63
N THR A 12 0.69 14.77 -20.41
CA THR A 12 0.15 14.09 -21.60
C THR A 12 0.26 12.58 -21.46
N GLY A 13 -0.35 11.79 -22.37
CA GLY A 13 -0.29 10.32 -22.33
C GLY A 13 1.11 9.70 -22.51
N THR A 14 2.15 10.51 -22.75
CA THR A 14 3.54 10.07 -22.72
C THR A 14 4.21 10.29 -21.36
N ASP A 15 3.63 11.07 -20.47
CA ASP A 15 4.11 11.30 -19.11
C ASP A 15 4.07 9.98 -18.31
N PRO A 16 5.22 9.49 -17.79
CA PRO A 16 5.26 8.26 -17.03
C PRO A 16 4.37 8.27 -15.77
N ALA A 17 4.14 9.44 -15.16
CA ALA A 17 3.23 9.55 -14.02
C ALA A 17 1.77 9.37 -14.47
N VAL A 18 1.37 9.96 -15.60
CA VAL A 18 0.02 9.79 -16.17
C VAL A 18 -0.24 8.32 -16.50
N ARG A 19 0.70 7.65 -17.17
CA ARG A 19 0.61 6.21 -17.46
C ARG A 19 0.51 5.36 -16.20
N ALA A 20 1.27 5.69 -15.16
CA ALA A 20 1.19 5.00 -13.88
C ALA A 20 -0.20 5.17 -13.22
N GLN A 21 -0.80 6.37 -13.30
CA GLN A 21 -2.16 6.60 -12.82
C GLN A 21 -3.21 5.82 -13.62
N GLU A 22 -3.08 5.79 -14.95
CA GLU A 22 -3.96 5.01 -15.83
C GLU A 22 -3.89 3.52 -15.53
N ALA A 23 -2.69 2.96 -15.38
CA ALA A 23 -2.49 1.55 -15.02
C ALA A 23 -3.21 1.18 -13.70
N ILE A 24 -3.15 2.05 -12.69
CA ILE A 24 -3.87 1.84 -11.42
C ILE A 24 -5.39 1.92 -11.63
N ARG A 25 -5.90 2.88 -12.41
CA ARG A 25 -7.35 3.00 -12.69
C ARG A 25 -7.89 1.78 -13.42
N GLU A 26 -7.17 1.29 -14.43
CA GLU A 26 -7.54 0.07 -15.15
C GLU A 26 -7.54 -1.16 -14.23
N ASP A 27 -6.55 -1.26 -13.33
CA ASP A 27 -6.53 -2.33 -12.33
C ASP A 27 -7.70 -2.24 -11.35
N HIS A 28 -8.07 -1.04 -10.92
CA HIS A 28 -9.24 -0.82 -10.07
C HIS A 28 -10.56 -1.15 -10.79
N GLU A 29 -10.68 -0.83 -12.07
CA GLU A 29 -11.85 -1.22 -12.87
C GLU A 29 -11.98 -2.74 -12.97
N ARG A 30 -10.89 -3.45 -13.28
CA ARG A 30 -10.86 -4.92 -13.29
C ARG A 30 -11.25 -5.51 -11.93
N LEU A 31 -10.69 -4.98 -10.86
CA LEU A 31 -10.98 -5.41 -9.49
C LEU A 31 -12.47 -5.26 -9.14
N ARG A 32 -13.07 -4.10 -9.45
CA ARG A 32 -14.49 -3.85 -9.21
C ARG A 32 -15.37 -4.82 -10.01
N ALA A 33 -15.04 -5.04 -11.28
CA ALA A 33 -15.80 -5.93 -12.17
C ALA A 33 -15.75 -7.39 -11.69
N GLU A 34 -14.58 -7.88 -11.29
CA GLU A 34 -14.41 -9.24 -10.78
C GLU A 34 -15.16 -9.44 -9.45
N LEU A 35 -15.01 -8.51 -8.51
CA LEU A 35 -15.73 -8.57 -7.23
C LEU A 35 -17.25 -8.58 -7.44
N ALA A 36 -17.77 -7.69 -8.30
CA ALA A 36 -19.20 -7.63 -8.61
C ALA A 36 -19.72 -8.92 -9.25
N ALA A 37 -18.93 -9.55 -10.15
CA ALA A 37 -19.28 -10.81 -10.75
C ALA A 37 -19.40 -11.94 -9.70
N LEU A 38 -18.42 -12.03 -8.79
CA LEU A 38 -18.37 -13.03 -7.72
C LEU A 38 -19.49 -12.84 -6.71
N THR A 39 -19.79 -11.61 -6.29
CA THR A 39 -20.95 -11.32 -5.42
C THR A 39 -22.26 -11.70 -6.10
N GLY A 40 -22.39 -11.43 -7.40
CA GLY A 40 -23.56 -11.84 -8.19
C GLY A 40 -23.71 -13.37 -8.28
N GLN A 41 -22.60 -14.11 -8.42
CA GLN A 41 -22.61 -15.57 -8.39
C GLN A 41 -23.03 -16.10 -7.00
N ALA A 42 -22.46 -15.55 -5.93
CA ALA A 42 -22.85 -15.91 -4.55
C ALA A 42 -24.35 -15.67 -4.30
N ALA A 43 -24.91 -14.58 -4.83
CA ALA A 43 -26.34 -14.28 -4.70
C ALA A 43 -27.22 -15.33 -5.39
N ARG A 44 -26.85 -15.75 -6.61
CA ARG A 44 -27.58 -16.79 -7.37
C ARG A 44 -27.49 -18.15 -6.70
N ALA A 45 -26.31 -18.52 -6.20
CA ALA A 45 -26.12 -19.77 -5.46
C ALA A 45 -27.00 -19.80 -4.19
N GLY A 46 -27.02 -18.71 -3.42
CA GLY A 46 -27.89 -18.60 -2.23
C GLY A 46 -29.38 -18.69 -2.56
N GLN A 47 -29.83 -18.20 -3.71
CA GLN A 47 -31.21 -18.35 -4.16
C GLN A 47 -31.55 -19.79 -4.56
N ALA A 48 -30.64 -20.49 -5.28
CA ALA A 48 -30.84 -21.88 -5.67
C ALA A 48 -30.92 -22.83 -4.47
N VAL A 49 -30.06 -22.62 -3.46
CA VAL A 49 -30.12 -23.38 -2.20
C VAL A 49 -31.45 -23.19 -1.49
N ARG A 50 -31.95 -21.94 -1.41
CA ARG A 50 -33.29 -21.64 -0.84
C ARG A 50 -34.45 -22.24 -1.64
N ALA A 51 -34.25 -22.47 -2.94
CA ALA A 51 -35.22 -23.12 -3.82
C ALA A 51 -35.18 -24.67 -3.75
N GLY A 52 -34.32 -25.25 -2.92
CA GLY A 52 -34.26 -26.70 -2.69
C GLY A 52 -33.42 -27.48 -3.70
N GLN A 53 -32.50 -26.82 -4.41
CA GLN A 53 -31.53 -27.49 -5.29
C GLN A 53 -30.26 -27.80 -4.47
N GLU A 54 -30.07 -29.07 -4.09
CA GLU A 54 -28.91 -29.53 -3.29
C GLU A 54 -27.59 -29.44 -4.07
N GLY A 55 -26.56 -28.91 -3.39
CA GLY A 55 -25.17 -28.94 -3.83
C GLY A 55 -24.32 -29.69 -2.79
N ASP A 56 -23.35 -30.46 -3.28
CA ASP A 56 -22.44 -31.29 -2.50
C ASP A 56 -21.61 -30.42 -1.52
N GLY A 57 -21.59 -30.82 -0.24
CA GLY A 57 -21.14 -30.01 0.88
C GLY A 57 -19.63 -30.07 1.12
N GLY A 58 -18.86 -29.28 0.38
CA GLY A 58 -17.46 -29.01 0.66
C GLY A 58 -17.28 -28.08 1.89
N SER A 59 -16.37 -28.42 2.80
CA SER A 59 -16.12 -27.67 4.06
C SER A 59 -15.07 -26.54 3.93
N GLY A 60 -14.85 -26.00 2.72
CA GLY A 60 -13.88 -24.93 2.46
C GLY A 60 -14.42 -23.91 1.44
N PRO A 61 -13.76 -22.74 1.29
CA PRO A 61 -14.11 -21.83 0.20
C PRO A 61 -13.90 -22.56 -1.13
N GLU A 62 -14.98 -22.72 -1.89
CA GLU A 62 -14.94 -23.33 -3.21
C GLU A 62 -13.95 -22.57 -4.12
N PRO A 63 -13.15 -23.26 -4.95
CA PRO A 63 -12.30 -22.60 -5.93
C PRO A 63 -13.07 -21.62 -6.80
N GLY A 64 -12.58 -20.39 -6.92
CA GLY A 64 -13.25 -19.29 -7.62
C GLY A 64 -14.42 -18.67 -6.85
N SER A 65 -14.55 -18.93 -5.55
CA SER A 65 -15.57 -18.29 -4.71
C SER A 65 -15.22 -16.84 -4.34
N LEU A 66 -16.25 -16.07 -3.98
CA LEU A 66 -16.08 -14.74 -3.39
C LEU A 66 -15.15 -14.76 -2.16
N ALA A 67 -15.27 -15.79 -1.31
CA ALA A 67 -14.45 -15.91 -0.10
C ALA A 67 -12.97 -16.13 -0.42
N GLU A 68 -12.64 -17.03 -1.36
CA GLU A 68 -11.26 -17.23 -1.81
C GLU A 68 -10.68 -15.96 -2.43
N PHE A 69 -11.44 -15.30 -3.31
CA PHE A 69 -11.01 -14.05 -3.94
C PHE A 69 -10.72 -12.95 -2.91
N CYS A 70 -11.63 -12.73 -1.97
CA CYS A 70 -11.49 -11.71 -0.95
C CYS A 70 -10.32 -12.00 0.01
N THR A 71 -10.16 -13.25 0.46
CA THR A 71 -9.10 -13.63 1.41
C THR A 71 -7.72 -13.73 0.76
N GLY A 72 -7.66 -14.02 -0.54
CA GLY A 72 -6.43 -14.10 -1.32
C GLY A 72 -6.12 -12.81 -2.08
N GLU A 73 -6.75 -12.64 -3.23
CA GLU A 73 -6.39 -11.63 -4.23
C GLU A 73 -6.65 -10.19 -3.77
N LEU A 74 -7.84 -9.93 -3.21
CA LEU A 74 -8.18 -8.59 -2.72
C LEU A 74 -7.22 -8.16 -1.60
N ARG A 75 -6.97 -9.03 -0.61
CA ARG A 75 -6.01 -8.77 0.48
C ARG A 75 -4.60 -8.51 -0.01
N ARG A 76 -4.09 -9.34 -0.93
CA ARG A 76 -2.77 -9.13 -1.53
C ARG A 76 -2.69 -7.76 -2.20
N ARG A 77 -3.71 -7.38 -2.97
CA ARG A 77 -3.73 -6.08 -3.66
C ARG A 77 -3.79 -4.90 -2.70
N MET A 78 -4.63 -4.95 -1.66
CA MET A 78 -4.68 -3.91 -0.63
C MET A 78 -3.36 -3.79 0.13
N SER A 79 -2.73 -4.91 0.48
CA SER A 79 -1.40 -4.93 1.10
C SER A 79 -0.32 -4.34 0.18
N ALA A 80 -0.33 -4.69 -1.11
CA ALA A 80 0.61 -4.16 -2.09
C ALA A 80 0.46 -2.63 -2.24
N THR A 81 -0.77 -2.13 -2.33
CA THR A 81 -1.06 -0.68 -2.37
C THR A 81 -0.59 0.01 -1.08
N ASP A 82 -0.85 -0.57 0.10
CA ASP A 82 -0.43 0.04 1.37
C ASP A 82 1.10 0.12 1.49
N ARG A 83 1.80 -0.98 1.16
CA ARG A 83 3.26 -1.07 1.25
C ARG A 83 4.00 -0.18 0.24
N THR A 84 3.31 0.30 -0.79
CA THR A 84 3.88 1.13 -1.86
C THR A 84 3.34 2.55 -1.83
N LEU A 85 2.14 2.77 -2.35
CA LEU A 85 1.52 4.08 -2.51
C LEU A 85 1.28 4.76 -1.16
N TYR A 86 0.68 4.05 -0.19
CA TYR A 86 0.38 4.66 1.11
C TYR A 86 1.64 4.86 1.94
N ALA A 87 2.57 3.92 1.89
CA ALA A 87 3.87 4.06 2.54
C ALA A 87 4.59 5.33 2.07
N ALA A 88 4.66 5.55 0.75
CA ALA A 88 5.27 6.75 0.17
C ALA A 88 4.51 8.04 0.55
N ALA A 89 3.18 8.02 0.45
CA ALA A 89 2.37 9.19 0.81
C ALA A 89 2.38 9.50 2.31
N SER A 90 2.52 8.51 3.19
CA SER A 90 2.45 8.74 4.65
C SER A 90 3.54 9.66 5.20
N GLY A 91 4.66 9.78 4.49
CA GLY A 91 5.78 10.65 4.87
C GLY A 91 5.46 12.14 4.75
N ALA A 92 4.60 12.55 3.81
CA ALA A 92 4.34 13.96 3.51
C ALA A 92 3.18 14.53 4.32
N ALA A 93 3.30 15.78 4.79
CA ALA A 93 2.28 16.41 5.63
C ALA A 93 0.93 16.54 4.90
N GLU A 94 0.97 16.82 3.60
CA GLU A 94 -0.16 17.04 2.71
C GLU A 94 -1.04 15.80 2.53
N THR A 95 -0.45 14.60 2.60
CA THR A 95 -1.14 13.33 2.31
C THR A 95 -1.24 12.39 3.52
N ARG A 96 -0.55 12.67 4.63
CA ARG A 96 -0.50 11.77 5.79
C ARG A 96 -1.85 11.53 6.47
N LEU A 97 -2.68 12.58 6.63
CA LEU A 97 -4.01 12.42 7.23
C LEU A 97 -4.94 11.61 6.33
N LEU A 98 -4.83 11.82 5.00
CA LEU A 98 -5.53 11.01 4.00
C LEU A 98 -5.11 9.53 4.11
N VAL A 99 -3.81 9.25 4.15
CA VAL A 99 -3.31 7.87 4.29
C VAL A 99 -3.76 7.23 5.60
N ARG A 100 -3.81 7.99 6.70
CA ARG A 100 -4.34 7.48 7.98
C ARG A 100 -5.81 7.07 7.85
N ALA A 101 -6.62 7.85 7.14
CA ALA A 101 -8.02 7.50 6.87
C ALA A 101 -8.14 6.28 5.95
N LEU A 102 -7.37 6.24 4.85
CA LEU A 102 -7.33 5.11 3.92
C LEU A 102 -6.95 3.80 4.62
N ARG A 103 -5.93 3.81 5.50
CA ARG A 103 -5.55 2.63 6.29
C ARG A 103 -6.63 2.16 7.25
N ARG A 104 -7.45 3.07 7.79
CA ARG A 104 -8.65 2.69 8.56
C ARG A 104 -9.68 2.03 7.66
N GLY A 105 -9.91 2.55 6.46
CA GLY A 105 -10.73 1.90 5.44
C GLY A 105 -10.28 0.47 5.13
N LEU A 106 -8.97 0.24 4.96
CA LEU A 106 -8.42 -1.11 4.77
C LEU A 106 -8.69 -2.03 5.96
N SER A 107 -8.53 -1.55 7.21
CA SER A 107 -8.87 -2.33 8.40
C SER A 107 -10.36 -2.68 8.50
N GLU A 108 -11.23 -1.77 8.07
CA GLU A 108 -12.68 -2.05 8.00
C GLU A 108 -12.97 -3.12 6.95
N LEU A 109 -12.34 -3.01 5.77
CA LEU A 109 -12.46 -4.00 4.69
C LEU A 109 -12.00 -5.39 5.16
N ASP A 110 -10.84 -5.47 5.83
CA ASP A 110 -10.31 -6.73 6.36
C ASP A 110 -11.25 -7.42 7.33
N ARG A 111 -11.91 -6.66 8.21
CA ARG A 111 -12.91 -7.23 9.14
C ARG A 111 -14.10 -7.83 8.41
N HIS A 112 -14.56 -7.18 7.34
CA HIS A 112 -15.65 -7.72 6.51
C HIS A 112 -15.22 -8.93 5.69
N ILE A 113 -13.96 -8.98 5.26
CA ILE A 113 -13.38 -10.16 4.61
C ILE A 113 -13.32 -11.33 5.60
N ASP A 114 -12.89 -11.12 6.86
CA ASP A 114 -12.89 -12.18 7.89
C ASP A 114 -14.30 -12.71 8.18
N ALA A 115 -15.31 -11.84 8.13
CA ALA A 115 -16.69 -12.23 8.34
C ALA A 115 -17.27 -13.14 7.24
N LEU A 116 -16.68 -13.19 6.04
CA LEU A 116 -17.11 -14.11 4.97
C LEU A 116 -17.00 -15.59 5.40
N GLY A 117 -16.01 -15.92 6.25
CA GLY A 117 -15.80 -17.27 6.76
C GLY A 117 -16.70 -17.66 7.94
N ALA A 118 -17.49 -16.72 8.49
CA ALA A 118 -18.23 -16.91 9.74
C ALA A 118 -19.67 -17.46 9.56
N GLY A 119 -20.01 -18.02 8.39
CA GLY A 119 -21.33 -18.63 8.14
C GLY A 119 -22.47 -17.65 7.84
N GLY A 120 -22.16 -16.41 7.45
CA GLY A 120 -23.14 -15.40 7.00
C GLY A 120 -23.56 -15.55 5.54
N ASP A 121 -24.45 -14.66 5.06
CA ASP A 121 -24.81 -14.57 3.63
C ASP A 121 -23.62 -13.98 2.85
N PRO A 122 -22.91 -14.77 2.02
CA PRO A 122 -21.72 -14.31 1.31
C PRO A 122 -22.05 -13.19 0.32
N ALA A 123 -23.24 -13.19 -0.27
CA ALA A 123 -23.65 -12.13 -1.19
C ALA A 123 -23.91 -10.81 -0.46
N ALA A 124 -24.44 -10.86 0.76
CA ALA A 124 -24.63 -9.67 1.58
C ALA A 124 -23.29 -9.07 2.01
N ALA A 125 -22.35 -9.91 2.46
CA ALA A 125 -21.00 -9.48 2.79
C ALA A 125 -20.27 -8.92 1.56
N GLY A 126 -20.37 -9.57 0.39
CA GLY A 126 -19.81 -9.10 -0.88
C GLY A 126 -20.26 -7.68 -1.24
N ARG A 127 -21.56 -7.37 -1.12
CA ARG A 127 -22.08 -6.01 -1.37
C ARG A 127 -21.51 -4.95 -0.42
N VAL A 128 -21.26 -5.31 0.84
CA VAL A 128 -20.63 -4.39 1.81
C VAL A 128 -19.17 -4.14 1.43
N ILE A 129 -18.44 -5.20 1.07
CA ILE A 129 -17.05 -5.12 0.60
C ILE A 129 -16.97 -4.27 -0.67
N GLU A 130 -17.85 -4.47 -1.64
CA GLU A 130 -17.94 -3.64 -2.85
C GLU A 130 -18.14 -2.16 -2.54
N ALA A 131 -19.08 -1.83 -1.65
CA ALA A 131 -19.37 -0.44 -1.30
C ALA A 131 -18.16 0.24 -0.63
N LEU A 132 -17.51 -0.43 0.33
CA LEU A 132 -16.32 0.07 1.00
C LEU A 132 -15.14 0.23 0.03
N LEU A 133 -14.92 -0.78 -0.81
CA LEU A 133 -13.85 -0.77 -1.80
C LEU A 133 -14.09 0.33 -2.84
N ALA A 134 -15.33 0.53 -3.31
CA ALA A 134 -15.64 1.58 -4.27
C ALA A 134 -15.26 2.98 -3.75
N VAL A 135 -15.55 3.27 -2.47
CA VAL A 135 -15.15 4.52 -1.80
C VAL A 135 -13.63 4.61 -1.72
N GLN A 136 -12.96 3.56 -1.27
CA GLN A 136 -11.50 3.52 -1.14
C GLN A 136 -10.81 3.82 -2.48
N LEU A 137 -11.16 3.07 -3.52
CA LEU A 137 -10.56 3.20 -4.85
C LEU A 137 -10.87 4.55 -5.47
N SER A 138 -12.07 5.11 -5.23
CA SER A 138 -12.40 6.46 -5.68
C SER A 138 -11.50 7.52 -5.04
N VAL A 139 -11.25 7.43 -3.73
CA VAL A 139 -10.32 8.35 -3.04
C VAL A 139 -8.89 8.16 -3.54
N GLU A 140 -8.46 6.93 -3.79
CA GLU A 140 -7.16 6.66 -4.39
C GLU A 140 -7.02 7.34 -5.76
N GLU A 141 -8.00 7.15 -6.64
CA GLU A 141 -7.96 7.64 -8.02
C GLU A 141 -8.06 9.16 -8.13
N THR A 142 -8.91 9.77 -7.30
CA THR A 142 -9.28 11.20 -7.40
C THR A 142 -8.45 12.10 -6.50
N VAL A 143 -7.89 11.57 -5.41
CA VAL A 143 -7.15 12.36 -4.41
C VAL A 143 -5.71 11.89 -4.28
N LEU A 144 -5.50 10.61 -3.95
CA LEU A 144 -4.16 10.12 -3.62
C LEU A 144 -3.21 10.12 -4.83
N LEU A 145 -3.66 9.58 -5.96
CA LEU A 145 -2.83 9.44 -7.16
C LEU A 145 -2.39 10.81 -7.71
N PRO A 146 -3.26 11.83 -7.85
CA PRO A 146 -2.81 13.18 -8.22
C PRO A 146 -1.86 13.79 -7.20
N ALA A 147 -2.12 13.61 -5.89
CA ALA A 147 -1.26 14.14 -4.84
C ALA A 147 0.14 13.50 -4.86
N LEU A 148 0.23 12.18 -5.07
CA LEU A 148 1.49 11.47 -5.22
C LEU A 148 2.26 11.91 -6.47
N ALA A 149 1.57 12.13 -7.59
CA ALA A 149 2.20 12.62 -8.81
C ALA A 149 2.78 14.03 -8.65
N ALA A 150 2.16 14.87 -7.81
CA ALA A 150 2.61 16.22 -7.50
C ALA A 150 3.65 16.28 -6.36
N LEU A 151 3.85 15.19 -5.61
CA LEU A 151 4.67 15.19 -4.40
C LEU A 151 6.18 15.24 -4.75
N PRO A 152 6.94 16.24 -4.26
CA PRO A 152 8.37 16.32 -4.52
C PRO A 152 9.12 15.08 -4.02
N GLY A 153 9.93 14.49 -4.91
CA GLY A 153 10.75 13.32 -4.60
C GLY A 153 10.00 11.98 -4.61
N ALA A 154 8.68 11.98 -4.83
CA ALA A 154 7.94 10.77 -5.17
C ALA A 154 8.16 10.41 -6.65
N ASP A 155 8.24 9.11 -6.92
CA ASP A 155 8.33 8.58 -8.28
C ASP A 155 7.19 7.57 -8.46
N LEU A 156 6.05 8.06 -8.95
CA LEU A 156 4.84 7.25 -9.07
C LEU A 156 5.04 6.03 -9.98
N ARG A 157 5.83 6.16 -11.05
CA ARG A 157 6.16 5.04 -11.93
C ARG A 157 6.88 3.93 -11.17
N SER A 158 7.90 4.30 -10.40
CA SER A 158 8.65 3.33 -9.60
C SER A 158 7.78 2.70 -8.50
N LEU A 159 6.88 3.46 -7.89
CA LEU A 159 5.93 2.92 -6.91
C LEU A 159 4.94 1.93 -7.51
N VAL A 160 4.45 2.17 -8.73
CA VAL A 160 3.59 1.21 -9.44
C VAL A 160 4.36 -0.05 -9.83
N ALA A 161 5.62 0.07 -10.27
CA ALA A 161 6.47 -1.10 -10.52
C ALA A 161 6.71 -1.93 -9.25
N ASP A 162 7.01 -1.27 -8.11
CA ASP A 162 7.13 -1.93 -6.80
C ASP A 162 5.82 -2.64 -6.42
N ARG A 163 4.66 -2.05 -6.74
CA ARG A 163 3.35 -2.64 -6.47
C ARG A 163 3.15 -3.91 -7.31
N ASP A 164 3.50 -3.89 -8.58
CA ASP A 164 3.39 -5.04 -9.47
C ASP A 164 4.29 -6.22 -9.03
N ILE A 165 5.48 -5.91 -8.50
CA ILE A 165 6.35 -6.91 -7.87
C ILE A 165 5.63 -7.57 -6.69
N LEU A 166 4.98 -6.80 -5.82
CA LEU A 166 4.24 -7.36 -4.68
C LEU A 166 3.01 -8.15 -5.11
N LEU A 167 2.27 -7.68 -6.13
CA LEU A 167 1.09 -8.39 -6.67
C LEU A 167 1.44 -9.75 -7.27
N SER A 168 2.61 -9.86 -7.89
CA SER A 168 3.14 -11.12 -8.44
C SER A 168 3.76 -12.05 -7.38
N GLY A 169 3.65 -11.72 -6.08
CA GLY A 169 4.20 -12.50 -4.97
C GLY A 169 5.69 -12.27 -4.71
N GLY A 170 6.29 -11.30 -5.40
CA GLY A 170 7.65 -10.83 -5.13
C GLY A 170 7.78 -10.09 -3.80
N ARG A 171 9.00 -9.67 -3.50
CA ARG A 171 9.33 -8.90 -2.28
C ARG A 171 10.11 -7.66 -2.67
N LEU A 172 9.83 -6.55 -2.00
CA LEU A 172 10.62 -5.34 -2.13
C LEU A 172 11.95 -5.49 -1.39
N GLU A 173 12.99 -4.86 -1.94
CA GLU A 173 14.25 -4.72 -1.24
C GLU A 173 14.10 -3.72 -0.09
N ASP A 174 14.26 -4.24 1.12
CA ASP A 174 14.13 -3.50 2.38
C ASP A 174 15.44 -3.64 3.18
N PRO A 175 16.57 -3.14 2.65
CA PRO A 175 17.89 -3.40 3.21
C PRO A 175 17.96 -2.95 4.68
N ALA A 176 18.67 -3.72 5.50
CA ALA A 176 18.89 -3.39 6.91
C ALA A 176 19.71 -2.11 7.07
N VAL A 177 20.53 -1.78 6.07
CA VAL A 177 21.33 -0.56 5.98
C VAL A 177 20.99 0.15 4.69
N LEU A 178 20.53 1.40 4.79
CA LEU A 178 20.24 2.29 3.68
C LEU A 178 21.30 3.38 3.62
N ASP A 179 22.20 3.30 2.63
CA ASP A 179 23.17 4.37 2.40
C ASP A 179 22.51 5.53 1.68
N VAL A 180 22.24 6.62 2.40
CA VAL A 180 21.52 7.77 1.83
C VAL A 180 22.46 8.69 1.05
N ARG A 181 23.78 8.46 1.09
CA ARG A 181 24.77 9.25 0.35
C ARG A 181 24.62 9.04 -1.15
N GLU A 182 24.22 7.83 -1.55
CA GLU A 182 23.96 7.44 -2.94
C GLU A 182 22.62 7.97 -3.48
N ILE A 183 21.75 8.48 -2.60
CA ILE A 183 20.42 8.97 -2.95
C ILE A 183 20.48 10.49 -3.16
N PRO A 184 19.91 11.02 -4.27
CA PRO A 184 19.78 12.46 -4.49
C PRO A 184 19.08 13.15 -3.32
N HIS A 185 19.57 14.32 -2.90
CA HIS A 185 19.15 15.00 -1.67
C HIS A 185 17.61 15.11 -1.53
N GLY A 186 16.90 15.57 -2.56
CA GLY A 186 15.44 15.70 -2.55
C GLY A 186 14.65 14.39 -2.52
N ARG A 187 15.30 13.23 -2.69
CA ARG A 187 14.68 11.89 -2.64
C ARG A 187 15.00 11.14 -1.34
N ARG A 188 15.93 11.63 -0.52
CA ARG A 188 16.36 10.97 0.72
C ARG A 188 15.22 10.82 1.71
N HIS A 189 14.61 11.93 2.15
CA HIS A 189 13.54 11.90 3.14
C HIS A 189 12.34 11.07 2.67
N PRO A 190 11.79 11.28 1.44
CA PRO A 190 10.73 10.41 0.93
C PRO A 190 11.07 8.92 0.97
N ARG A 191 12.29 8.53 0.57
CA ARG A 191 12.71 7.12 0.60
C ARG A 191 12.82 6.56 2.02
N ILE A 192 13.35 7.34 2.96
CA ILE A 192 13.49 6.95 4.38
C ILE A 192 12.11 6.81 5.03
N PHE A 193 11.21 7.77 4.84
CA PHE A 193 9.85 7.69 5.39
C PHE A 193 9.04 6.55 4.77
N ALA A 194 9.17 6.29 3.46
CA ALA A 194 8.55 5.14 2.82
C ALA A 194 9.07 3.81 3.39
N ARG A 195 10.39 3.70 3.65
CA ARG A 195 10.99 2.52 4.29
C ARG A 195 10.47 2.35 5.72
N TYR A 196 10.43 3.43 6.49
CA TYR A 196 9.91 3.45 7.86
C TYR A 196 8.43 3.05 7.93
N ALA A 197 7.62 3.53 6.98
CA ALA A 197 6.19 3.23 6.91
C ALA A 197 5.89 1.74 6.67
N ARG A 198 6.85 0.96 6.15
CA ARG A 198 6.76 -0.50 5.97
C ARG A 198 7.20 -1.32 7.18
N LEU A 199 7.83 -0.71 8.19
CA LEU A 199 8.29 -1.43 9.39
C LEU A 199 7.10 -1.95 10.20
N ALA A 200 7.13 -3.22 10.57
CA ALA A 200 6.27 -3.75 11.62
C ALA A 200 6.68 -3.17 13.00
N PRO A 201 5.80 -3.19 14.01
CA PRO A 201 6.17 -2.78 15.36
C PRO A 201 7.40 -3.54 15.87
N GLY A 202 8.37 -2.83 16.44
CA GLY A 202 9.63 -3.40 16.90
C GLY A 202 10.71 -3.60 15.82
N GLU A 203 10.39 -3.43 14.54
CA GLU A 203 11.40 -3.46 13.47
C GLU A 203 12.14 -2.13 13.33
N ALA A 204 13.36 -2.20 12.76
CA ALA A 204 14.19 -1.04 12.51
C ALA A 204 15.13 -1.27 11.32
N PHE A 205 15.67 -0.18 10.79
CA PHE A 205 16.75 -0.16 9.79
C PHE A 205 17.74 0.96 10.12
N THR A 206 18.92 0.91 9.51
CA THR A 206 19.99 1.89 9.74
C THR A 206 20.16 2.76 8.51
N ILE A 207 20.32 4.07 8.68
CA ILE A 207 20.76 4.97 7.61
C ILE A 207 22.25 5.29 7.76
N VAL A 208 22.94 5.44 6.64
CA VAL A 208 24.32 5.94 6.59
C VAL A 208 24.34 7.30 5.92
N ASN A 209 24.85 8.33 6.62
CA ASN A 209 24.91 9.71 6.13
C ASN A 209 26.30 10.32 6.36
N ASN A 210 26.62 11.37 5.62
CA ASN A 210 27.88 12.11 5.73
C ASN A 210 27.85 13.26 6.77
N HIS A 211 26.76 13.38 7.52
CA HIS A 211 26.57 14.37 8.58
C HIS A 211 25.44 13.93 9.52
N ASP A 212 25.35 14.53 10.71
CA ASP A 212 24.24 14.27 11.64
C ASP A 212 22.89 14.66 11.00
N PRO A 213 21.95 13.72 10.81
CA PRO A 213 20.67 13.98 10.16
C PRO A 213 19.65 14.64 11.11
N LYS A 214 20.05 15.72 11.80
CA LYS A 214 19.18 16.50 12.72
C LYS A 214 17.87 16.98 12.07
N PRO A 215 17.85 17.50 10.83
CA PRO A 215 16.60 17.91 10.19
C PRO A 215 15.63 16.74 10.02
N LEU A 216 16.14 15.58 9.58
CA LEU A 216 15.35 14.35 9.44
C LEU A 216 14.79 13.90 10.80
N ARG A 217 15.59 13.92 11.87
CA ARG A 217 15.11 13.59 13.22
C ARG A 217 13.95 14.48 13.65
N ARG A 218 14.05 15.80 13.43
CA ARG A 218 12.97 16.74 13.75
C ARG A 218 11.69 16.45 12.95
N GLU A 219 11.85 16.08 11.69
CA GLU A 219 10.72 15.69 10.84
C GLU A 219 10.07 14.39 11.33
N PHE A 220 10.85 13.42 11.80
CA PHE A 220 10.33 12.22 12.45
C PHE A 220 9.55 12.55 13.71
N GLU A 221 10.07 13.41 14.59
CA GLU A 221 9.37 13.83 15.80
C GLU A 221 8.03 14.50 15.50
N ALA A 222 8.00 15.42 14.53
CA ALA A 222 6.77 16.08 14.11
C ALA A 222 5.76 15.12 13.46
N THR A 223 6.25 14.01 12.88
CA THR A 223 5.45 13.12 12.04
C THR A 223 4.95 11.88 12.77
N HIS A 224 5.77 11.33 13.67
CA HIS A 224 5.52 10.10 14.40
C HIS A 224 5.78 10.28 15.90
N PRO A 225 5.22 11.31 16.57
CA PRO A 225 5.53 11.59 17.97
C PRO A 225 5.24 10.36 18.84
N GLY A 226 6.25 9.92 19.60
CA GLY A 226 6.18 8.75 20.47
C GLY A 226 6.06 7.38 19.78
N ALA A 227 6.14 7.31 18.44
CA ALA A 227 5.96 6.07 17.68
C ALA A 227 7.24 5.57 16.99
N TYR A 228 8.35 6.30 17.11
CA TYR A 228 9.65 5.95 16.52
C TYR A 228 10.76 5.88 17.57
N THR A 229 11.82 5.13 17.28
CA THR A 229 13.10 5.14 17.99
C THR A 229 14.19 5.74 17.10
N TRP A 230 15.21 6.32 17.74
CA TRP A 230 16.31 6.98 17.05
C TRP A 230 17.60 6.78 17.85
N ASP A 231 18.41 5.84 17.39
CA ASP A 231 19.63 5.42 18.07
C ASP A 231 20.83 5.72 17.18
N TYR A 232 21.87 6.35 17.76
CA TYR A 232 23.13 6.57 17.06
C TYR A 232 24.00 5.34 17.27
N ASP A 233 24.14 4.52 16.21
CA ASP A 233 25.09 3.41 16.19
C ASP A 233 26.53 3.92 16.01
N GLU A 234 26.67 5.03 15.26
CA GLU A 234 27.95 5.72 15.06
C GLU A 234 27.73 7.22 14.85
N SER A 235 28.55 8.02 15.52
CA SER A 235 28.51 9.48 15.48
C SER A 235 29.90 10.06 15.25
N ASP A 236 30.53 9.65 14.15
CA ASP A 236 31.85 10.13 13.72
C ASP A 236 31.71 11.34 12.77
N PRO A 237 32.61 12.34 12.79
CA PRO A 237 32.58 13.45 11.86
C PRO A 237 32.51 13.07 10.36
N GLU A 238 33.07 11.92 9.98
CA GLU A 238 33.11 11.43 8.59
C GLU A 238 31.95 10.46 8.26
N LEU A 239 31.35 9.82 9.28
CA LEU A 239 30.34 8.79 9.09
C LEU A 239 29.29 8.76 10.22
N TRP A 240 28.02 8.91 9.84
CA TRP A 240 26.90 8.84 10.76
C TRP A 240 26.05 7.61 10.45
N ARG A 241 25.93 6.71 11.42
CA ARG A 241 25.02 5.55 11.37
C ARG A 241 23.91 5.75 12.39
N VAL A 242 22.68 5.84 11.90
CA VAL A 242 21.50 6.05 12.74
C VAL A 242 20.52 4.93 12.51
N ARG A 243 20.20 4.20 13.58
CA ARG A 243 19.15 3.19 13.60
C ARG A 243 17.81 3.87 13.88
N ILE A 244 16.87 3.67 12.97
CA ILE A 244 15.51 4.20 13.03
C ILE A 244 14.56 3.01 13.15
N GLY A 245 13.77 2.97 14.24
CA GLY A 245 12.86 1.88 14.53
C GLY A 245 11.43 2.33 14.77
N ARG A 246 10.47 1.42 14.62
CA ARG A 246 9.09 1.61 15.06
C ARG A 246 8.94 1.05 16.47
N THR A 247 8.31 1.80 17.38
CA THR A 247 8.10 1.32 18.76
C THR A 247 7.32 0.01 18.77
N ALA A 248 7.67 -0.90 19.68
CA ALA A 248 6.87 -2.09 19.93
C ALA A 248 5.48 -1.69 20.44
N VAL A 249 4.47 -2.52 20.18
CA VAL A 249 3.18 -2.37 20.84
C VAL A 249 3.36 -3.00 22.23
N ASP A 250 3.16 -2.22 23.29
CA ASP A 250 3.03 -2.79 24.63
C ASP A 250 1.79 -3.70 24.64
N GLY A 251 2.00 -4.99 24.86
CA GLY A 251 0.96 -6.03 24.81
C GLY A 251 0.00 -6.01 25.99
#